data_AF-A0A1T5C0V9-F1
#
_entry.id   AF-A0A1T5C0V9-F1
#
_cell.length_a   1.000
_cell.length_b   1.000
_cell.length_c   1.000
_cell.angle_alpha   90.00
_cell.angle_beta   90.00
_cell.angle_gamma   90.00
#
_symmetry.space_group_name_H-M   'P 1'
#
loop_
_entity.id
_entity.type
_entity.pdbx_description
1 polymer ?
#
loop_
_entity_poly.entity_id
_entity_poly.type
_entity_poly.pdbx_seq_one_letter_code
_entity_poly.pdbx_strand_id
1 'polypeptide(L)'
;MENASARNMWGNYLNAHLEHAFEHAPSTTFFGDNEIDANTLADLTKKGVKKATSYSLLGLQNRNEKLPKIGDFIVVTNWSGEAQCIVRTTNVKLKPYFSIDTAYAQIEGEGDKSLDYWKKTHWDYYTRELQKFGREPRESMIIICQEFEKVY
;
A
#
# COMPACT_ATOMS: atom_id res chain seq x y z
N MET A 1 -0.46 13.71 -13.06
CA MET A 1 0.63 12.79 -12.67
C MET A 1 1.93 13.25 -13.33
N GLU A 2 2.99 13.45 -12.56
CA GLU A 2 4.29 13.90 -13.09
C GLU A 2 5.10 12.73 -13.69
N ASN A 3 5.01 11.55 -13.06
CA ASN A 3 5.71 10.34 -13.49
C ASN A 3 5.26 9.88 -14.89
N ALA A 4 6.21 9.81 -15.84
CA ALA A 4 5.92 9.46 -17.23
C ALA A 4 5.48 8.00 -17.40
N SER A 5 6.15 7.05 -16.74
CA SER A 5 5.79 5.63 -16.81
C SER A 5 4.38 5.38 -16.27
N ALA A 6 4.02 6.03 -15.17
CA ALA A 6 2.71 5.93 -14.56
C ALA A 6 1.62 6.57 -15.43
N ARG A 7 1.89 7.75 -16.03
CA ARG A 7 0.96 8.38 -16.98
C ARG A 7 0.67 7.47 -18.18
N ASN A 8 1.69 6.84 -18.74
CA ASN A 8 1.52 5.94 -19.88
C ASN A 8 0.71 4.70 -19.49
N MET A 9 1.01 4.10 -18.34
CA MET A 9 0.26 2.94 -17.82
C MET A 9 -1.21 3.29 -17.56
N TRP A 10 -1.50 4.44 -16.94
CA TRP A 10 -2.87 4.91 -16.71
C TRP A 10 -3.62 5.17 -18.02
N GLY A 11 -2.98 5.80 -19.00
CA GLY A 11 -3.57 6.00 -20.33
C GLY A 11 -3.92 4.68 -21.03
N ASN A 12 -3.02 3.69 -20.96
CA ASN A 12 -3.28 2.36 -21.51
C ASN A 12 -4.42 1.63 -20.79
N TYR A 13 -4.50 1.77 -19.47
CA TYR A 13 -5.63 1.25 -18.69
C TYR A 13 -6.95 1.87 -19.12
N LEU A 14 -7.04 3.20 -19.21
CA LEU A 14 -8.26 3.90 -19.62
C LEU A 14 -8.69 3.54 -21.05
N ASN A 15 -7.75 3.32 -21.96
CA ASN A 15 -8.07 2.85 -23.31
C ASN A 15 -8.74 1.47 -23.32
N ALA A 16 -8.40 0.60 -22.35
CA ALA A 16 -9.01 -0.71 -22.18
C ALA A 16 -10.27 -0.69 -21.30
N HIS A 17 -10.43 0.33 -20.46
CA HIS A 17 -11.47 0.47 -19.43
C HIS A 17 -12.15 1.85 -19.48
N LEU A 18 -12.89 2.10 -20.56
CA LEU A 18 -13.57 3.39 -20.78
C LEU A 18 -14.59 3.73 -19.69
N GLU A 19 -15.09 2.74 -18.95
CA GLU A 19 -15.95 2.95 -17.78
C GLU A 19 -15.30 3.80 -16.68
N HIS A 20 -13.97 3.88 -16.66
CA HIS A 20 -13.20 4.67 -15.69
C HIS A 20 -12.64 5.98 -16.28
N ALA A 21 -13.05 6.39 -17.49
CA ALA A 21 -12.50 7.57 -18.17
C ALA A 21 -12.67 8.90 -17.40
N PHE A 22 -13.63 8.97 -16.48
CA PHE A 22 -13.90 10.14 -15.65
C PHE A 22 -13.29 10.07 -14.24
N GLU A 23 -12.59 8.98 -13.92
CA GLU A 23 -11.89 8.86 -12.65
C GLU A 23 -10.71 9.84 -12.57
N HIS A 24 -10.43 10.30 -11.35
CA HIS A 24 -9.26 11.14 -11.12
C HIS A 24 -7.98 10.35 -11.38
N ALA A 25 -6.96 11.03 -11.91
CA ALA A 25 -5.66 10.41 -12.14
C ALA A 25 -5.10 9.86 -10.80
N PRO A 26 -4.69 8.58 -10.77
CA PRO A 26 -4.22 7.93 -9.55
C PRO A 26 -2.94 8.56 -9.02
N SER A 27 -2.72 8.44 -7.71
CA SER A 27 -1.41 8.68 -7.13
C SER A 27 -0.44 7.55 -7.47
N THR A 28 0.85 7.84 -7.39
CA THR A 28 1.93 6.84 -7.50
C THR A 28 2.50 6.56 -6.12
N THR A 29 2.76 5.29 -5.81
CA THR A 29 3.46 4.90 -4.57
C THR A 29 4.30 3.65 -4.79
N PHE A 30 5.39 3.52 -4.05
CA PHE A 30 5.98 2.23 -3.74
C PHE A 30 5.55 1.82 -2.32
N PHE A 31 5.73 0.55 -1.97
CA PHE A 31 5.51 0.04 -0.60
C PHE A 31 6.85 -0.11 0.13
N GLY A 32 6.84 -0.07 1.46
CA GLY A 32 8.06 -0.12 2.27
C GLY A 32 8.81 1.22 2.29
N ASP A 33 10.00 1.22 2.88
CA ASP A 33 10.84 2.41 3.09
C ASP A 33 12.29 2.26 2.62
N ASN A 34 12.59 1.19 1.90
CA ASN A 34 13.89 0.92 1.30
C ASN A 34 13.74 0.25 -0.07
N GLU A 35 14.83 0.24 -0.83
CA GLU A 35 14.85 -0.24 -2.22
C GLU A 35 14.46 -1.71 -2.37
N ILE A 36 14.95 -2.57 -1.46
CA ILE A 36 14.68 -4.01 -1.52
C ILE A 36 13.18 -4.24 -1.33
N ASP A 37 12.61 -3.68 -0.27
CA ASP A 37 11.19 -3.83 0.02
C ASP A 37 10.33 -3.23 -1.09
N ALA A 38 10.63 -2.02 -1.56
CA ALA A 38 9.87 -1.39 -2.64
C ALA A 38 9.82 -2.23 -3.91
N ASN A 39 10.95 -2.81 -4.30
CA ASN A 39 11.03 -3.65 -5.49
C ASN A 39 10.31 -4.99 -5.27
N THR A 40 10.54 -5.65 -4.13
CA THR A 40 9.91 -6.93 -3.79
C THR A 40 8.40 -6.81 -3.66
N LEU A 41 7.90 -5.79 -2.95
CA LEU A 41 6.47 -5.59 -2.72
C LEU A 41 5.73 -5.18 -4.00
N ALA A 42 6.37 -4.42 -4.89
CA ALA A 42 5.80 -4.12 -6.19
C ALA A 42 5.66 -5.38 -7.06
N ASP A 43 6.65 -6.27 -7.08
CA ASP A 43 6.58 -7.55 -7.80
C ASP A 43 5.51 -8.49 -7.23
N LEU A 44 5.40 -8.60 -5.90
CA LEU A 44 4.35 -9.38 -5.25
C LEU A 44 2.95 -8.84 -5.58
N THR A 45 2.80 -7.52 -5.65
CA THR A 45 1.53 -6.88 -6.01
C THR A 45 1.19 -7.15 -7.48
N LYS A 46 2.17 -6.99 -8.39
CA LYS A 46 2.01 -7.28 -9.83
C LYS A 46 1.63 -8.74 -10.10
N LYS A 47 2.17 -9.68 -9.31
CA LYS A 47 1.82 -11.11 -9.36
C LYS A 47 0.49 -11.44 -8.68
N GLY A 48 -0.16 -10.47 -8.03
CA GLY A 48 -1.41 -10.67 -7.30
C GLY A 48 -1.25 -11.50 -6.02
N VAL A 49 -0.03 -11.60 -5.49
CA VAL A 49 0.27 -12.29 -4.23
C VAL A 49 0.00 -11.37 -3.05
N LYS A 50 0.49 -10.12 -3.11
CA LYS A 50 0.18 -9.06 -2.13
C LYS A 50 -1.13 -8.39 -2.54
N LYS A 51 -2.12 -8.39 -1.65
CA LYS A 51 -3.47 -7.83 -1.88
C LYS A 51 -3.92 -6.85 -0.81
N ALA A 52 -3.06 -6.52 0.13
CA ALA A 52 -3.32 -5.51 1.13
C ALA A 52 -2.06 -4.74 1.49
N THR A 53 -2.25 -3.56 2.07
CA THR A 53 -1.22 -2.73 2.69
C THR A 53 -1.71 -2.19 4.02
N SER A 54 -0.79 -1.92 4.94
CA SER A 54 -1.08 -1.53 6.31
C SER A 54 -0.38 -0.21 6.66
N TYR A 55 -1.17 0.87 6.80
CA TYR A 55 -0.63 2.17 7.19
C TYR A 55 -0.84 2.44 8.68
N SER A 56 0.10 3.13 9.30
CA SER A 56 -0.13 3.78 10.60
C SER A 56 -1.07 4.96 10.43
N LEU A 57 -2.22 4.97 11.13
CA LEU A 57 -3.11 6.14 11.12
C LEU A 57 -2.38 7.39 11.63
N LEU A 58 -1.59 7.23 12.69
CA LEU A 58 -0.78 8.30 13.26
C LEU A 58 0.30 8.78 12.26
N GLY A 59 0.88 7.86 11.49
CA GLY A 59 1.84 8.16 10.44
C GLY A 59 1.24 9.06 9.36
N LEU A 60 0.08 8.68 8.81
CA LEU A 60 -0.63 9.50 7.82
C LEU A 60 -1.02 10.87 8.38
N GLN A 61 -1.51 10.94 9.61
CA GLN A 61 -1.87 12.20 10.27
C GLN A 61 -0.67 13.13 10.41
N ASN A 62 0.49 12.62 10.83
CA ASN A 62 1.71 13.42 10.97
C ASN A 62 2.25 13.92 9.62
N ARG A 63 2.02 13.18 8.53
CA ARG A 63 2.37 13.58 7.16
C ARG A 63 1.29 14.41 6.45
N ASN A 64 0.15 14.63 7.09
CA ASN A 64 -1.03 15.27 6.49
C ASN A 64 -1.48 14.58 5.18
N GLU A 65 -1.38 13.25 5.15
CA GLU A 65 -1.82 12.40 4.04
C GLU A 65 -3.30 12.03 4.19
N LYS A 66 -4.00 11.88 3.06
CA LYS A 66 -5.41 11.49 3.04
C LYS A 66 -5.54 10.00 3.35
N LEU A 67 -6.64 9.63 4.02
CA LEU A 67 -7.02 8.23 4.16
C LEU A 67 -7.34 7.60 2.79
N PRO A 68 -6.98 6.33 2.58
CA PRO A 68 -7.40 5.60 1.39
C PRO A 68 -8.93 5.44 1.39
N LYS A 69 -9.53 5.46 0.20
CA LYS A 69 -10.97 5.26 0.01
C LYS A 69 -11.22 4.07 -0.90
N ILE A 70 -12.33 3.39 -0.63
CA ILE A 70 -12.84 2.34 -1.52
C ILE A 70 -13.08 2.95 -2.90
N GLY A 71 -12.59 2.26 -3.93
CA GLY A 71 -12.63 2.73 -5.32
C GLY A 71 -11.38 3.48 -5.77
N ASP A 72 -10.52 3.96 -4.86
CA ASP A 72 -9.30 4.68 -5.24
C ASP A 72 -8.37 3.80 -6.06
N PHE A 73 -7.85 4.36 -7.15
CA PHE A 73 -6.81 3.77 -7.97
C PHE A 73 -5.43 4.24 -7.50
N ILE A 74 -4.46 3.32 -7.54
CA ILE A 74 -3.07 3.58 -7.20
C ILE A 74 -2.19 2.94 -8.26
N VAL A 75 -1.23 3.69 -8.79
CA VAL A 75 -0.15 3.12 -9.61
C VAL A 75 0.98 2.72 -8.68
N VAL A 76 1.24 1.42 -8.58
CA VAL A 76 2.34 0.89 -7.79
C VAL A 76 3.63 1.00 -8.60
N THR A 77 4.66 1.60 -8.01
CA THR A 77 5.99 1.74 -8.62
C THR A 77 7.03 0.88 -7.90
N ASN A 78 8.14 0.60 -8.58
CA ASN A 78 9.35 0.14 -7.92
C ASN A 78 10.09 1.32 -7.23
N TRP A 79 11.24 1.07 -6.62
CA TRP A 79 12.05 2.08 -5.94
C TRP A 79 12.46 3.25 -6.85
N SER A 80 12.81 2.94 -8.10
CA SER A 80 13.20 3.92 -9.12
C SER A 80 12.03 4.74 -9.68
N GLY A 81 10.81 4.51 -9.18
CA GLY A 81 9.60 5.19 -9.63
C GLY A 81 9.03 4.63 -10.94
N GLU A 82 9.50 3.50 -11.45
CA GLU A 82 8.92 2.89 -12.65
C GLU A 82 7.62 2.16 -12.29
N ALA A 83 6.53 2.49 -12.99
CA ALA A 83 5.22 1.88 -12.81
C ALA A 83 5.24 0.37 -13.08
N GLN A 84 4.71 -0.41 -12.15
CA GLN A 84 4.71 -1.88 -12.19
C GLN A 84 3.32 -2.46 -12.43
N CYS A 85 2.28 -1.88 -11.83
CA CYS A 85 0.88 -2.27 -11.99
C CYS A 85 -0.06 -1.18 -11.45
N ILE A 86 -1.36 -1.31 -11.74
CA ILE A 86 -2.42 -0.51 -11.14
C ILE A 86 -3.25 -1.38 -10.20
N VAL A 87 -3.51 -0.87 -9.00
CA VAL A 87 -4.42 -1.50 -8.05
C VAL A 87 -5.62 -0.60 -7.77
N ARG A 88 -6.75 -1.22 -7.44
CA ARG A 88 -7.98 -0.55 -7.01
C ARG A 88 -8.32 -0.98 -5.59
N THR A 89 -8.60 -0.01 -4.73
CA THR A 89 -8.96 -0.26 -3.33
C THR A 89 -10.35 -0.87 -3.23
N THR A 90 -10.46 -2.03 -2.58
CA THR A 90 -11.72 -2.78 -2.46
C THR A 90 -12.28 -2.73 -1.04
N ASN A 91 -11.43 -2.57 -0.02
CA ASN A 91 -11.85 -2.52 1.38
C ASN A 91 -10.87 -1.67 2.19
N VAL A 92 -11.38 -0.94 3.19
CA VAL A 92 -10.57 -0.17 4.15
C VAL A 92 -11.15 -0.39 5.54
N LYS A 93 -10.32 -0.86 6.48
CA LYS A 93 -10.70 -1.07 7.88
C LYS A 93 -9.70 -0.44 8.82
N LEU A 94 -10.18 0.12 9.92
CA LEU A 94 -9.35 0.58 11.02
C LEU A 94 -9.31 -0.49 12.10
N LYS A 95 -8.14 -1.04 12.37
CA LYS A 95 -7.93 -2.08 13.39
C LYS A 95 -6.81 -1.67 14.34
N PRO A 96 -6.93 -1.89 15.66
CA PRO A 96 -5.77 -1.83 16.55
C PRO A 96 -4.69 -2.82 16.11
N TYR A 97 -3.41 -2.47 16.21
CA TYR A 97 -2.29 -3.33 15.80
C TYR A 97 -2.35 -4.72 16.47
N PHE A 98 -2.64 -4.81 17.77
CA PHE A 98 -2.76 -6.10 18.47
C PHE A 98 -3.87 -7.02 17.92
N SER A 99 -4.85 -6.47 17.19
CA SER A 99 -5.99 -7.21 16.64
C SER A 99 -5.75 -7.73 15.21
N ILE A 100 -4.58 -7.47 14.64
CA ILE A 100 -4.20 -8.04 13.35
C ILE A 100 -3.99 -9.54 13.53
N ASP A 101 -4.59 -10.30 12.62
CA ASP A 101 -4.68 -11.75 12.68
C ASP A 101 -3.96 -12.38 11.47
N THR A 102 -3.76 -13.70 11.54
CA THR A 102 -3.09 -14.47 10.49
C THR A 102 -3.83 -14.39 9.16
N ALA A 103 -5.17 -14.31 9.16
CA ALA A 103 -5.93 -14.21 7.93
C ALA A 103 -5.60 -12.92 7.17
N TYR A 104 -5.48 -11.79 7.88
CA TYR A 104 -5.06 -10.54 7.28
C TYR A 104 -3.60 -10.57 6.80
N ALA A 105 -2.68 -11.11 7.60
CA ALA A 105 -1.27 -11.26 7.18
C ALA A 105 -1.13 -12.09 5.88
N GLN A 106 -1.99 -13.10 5.70
CA GLN A 106 -2.05 -13.91 4.48
C GLN A 106 -2.58 -13.15 3.26
N ILE A 107 -3.53 -12.22 3.46
CA ILE A 107 -4.04 -11.33 2.40
C ILE A 107 -2.96 -10.31 2.00
N GLU A 108 -2.28 -9.72 2.98
CA GLU A 108 -1.16 -8.81 2.72
C GLU A 108 0.00 -9.54 2.02
N GLY A 109 0.26 -10.79 2.36
CA GLY A 109 0.99 -11.72 1.48
C GLY A 109 2.51 -11.50 1.41
N GLU A 110 3.09 -10.78 2.36
CA GLU A 110 4.53 -10.54 2.46
C GLU A 110 5.29 -11.70 3.13
N GLY A 111 6.58 -11.84 2.81
CA GLY A 111 7.44 -12.85 3.42
C GLY A 111 6.89 -14.28 3.30
N ASP A 112 6.82 -14.97 4.44
CA ASP A 112 6.23 -16.31 4.56
C ASP A 112 4.72 -16.31 4.83
N LYS A 113 4.09 -15.12 4.77
CA LYS A 113 2.65 -14.89 5.02
C LYS A 113 2.19 -15.19 6.45
N SER A 114 3.13 -15.33 7.39
CA SER A 114 2.82 -15.54 8.79
C SER A 114 2.50 -14.22 9.52
N LEU A 115 1.73 -14.32 10.61
CA LEU A 115 1.49 -13.18 11.50
C LEU A 115 2.77 -12.71 12.20
N ASP A 116 3.70 -13.64 12.50
CA ASP A 116 4.96 -13.30 13.16
C ASP A 116 5.87 -12.48 12.26
N TYR A 117 5.98 -12.85 10.98
CA TYR A 117 6.67 -12.05 9.98
C TYR A 117 6.02 -10.67 9.83
N TRP A 118 4.68 -10.64 9.70
CA TRP A 118 3.93 -9.39 9.59
C TRP A 118 4.22 -8.46 10.77
N LYS A 119 4.10 -8.96 12.00
CA LYS A 119 4.33 -8.18 13.22
C LYS A 119 5.75 -7.63 13.28
N LYS A 120 6.75 -8.47 13.01
CA LYS A 120 8.15 -8.03 13.05
C LYS A 120 8.42 -6.92 12.04
N THR A 121 8.10 -7.17 10.76
CA THR A 121 8.37 -6.22 9.67
C THR A 121 7.63 -4.90 9.87
N HIS A 122 6.35 -4.95 10.26
CA HIS A 122 5.56 -3.74 10.47
C HIS A 122 5.98 -2.97 11.71
N TRP A 123 6.35 -3.64 12.81
CA TRP A 123 6.86 -2.96 14.00
C TRP A 123 8.16 -2.21 13.71
N ASP A 124 9.08 -2.84 12.99
CA ASP A 124 10.35 -2.22 12.58
C ASP A 124 10.08 -1.01 11.66
N TYR A 125 9.17 -1.15 10.69
CA TYR A 125 8.75 -0.07 9.80
C TYR A 125 8.12 1.10 10.58
N TYR A 126 7.11 0.84 11.41
CA TYR A 126 6.42 1.90 12.18
C TYR A 126 7.36 2.59 13.17
N THR A 127 8.35 1.87 13.72
CA THR A 127 9.39 2.47 14.54
C THR A 127 10.14 3.56 13.76
N ARG A 128 10.65 3.23 12.57
CA ARG A 128 11.38 4.18 11.72
C ARG A 128 10.50 5.32 11.20
N GLU A 129 9.26 4.99 10.84
CA GLU A 129 8.28 5.96 10.33
C GLU A 129 7.94 7.02 11.39
N LEU A 130 7.60 6.57 12.61
CA LEU A 130 7.10 7.43 13.69
C LEU A 130 8.20 8.18 14.42
N GLN A 131 9.42 7.64 14.47
CA GLN A 131 10.57 8.28 15.13
C GLN A 131 10.84 9.68 14.57
N LYS A 132 10.63 9.90 13.26
CA LYS A 132 10.78 11.22 12.60
C LYS A 132 9.87 12.30 13.18
N PHE A 133 8.81 11.91 13.89
CA PHE A 133 7.83 12.79 14.53
C PHE A 133 7.91 12.76 16.06
N GLY A 134 8.96 12.16 16.64
CA GLY A 134 9.07 11.99 18.09
C GLY A 134 7.94 11.10 18.65
N ARG A 135 7.54 10.09 17.87
CA ARG A 135 6.50 9.10 18.23
C ARG A 135 7.09 7.69 18.16
N GLU A 136 6.42 6.77 18.84
CA GLU A 136 6.79 5.35 18.90
C GLU A 136 5.54 4.48 18.62
N PRO A 137 5.70 3.31 18.00
CA PRO A 137 4.61 2.37 17.81
C PRO A 137 4.10 1.86 19.17
N ARG A 138 2.81 1.57 19.21
CA ARG A 138 2.13 0.99 20.38
C ARG A 138 1.23 -0.12 19.89
N GLU A 139 1.06 -1.18 20.67
CA GLU A 139 0.15 -2.24 20.29
C GLU A 139 -1.30 -1.76 20.08
N SER A 140 -1.71 -0.71 20.77
CA SER A 140 -3.03 -0.08 20.63
C SER A 140 -3.14 0.91 19.46
N MET A 141 -2.06 1.17 18.72
CA MET A 141 -2.11 2.10 17.59
C MET A 141 -3.05 1.59 16.51
N ILE A 142 -3.75 2.51 15.84
CA ILE A 142 -4.67 2.16 14.76
C ILE A 142 -3.90 1.97 13.46
N ILE A 143 -4.10 0.80 12.88
CA ILE A 143 -3.64 0.43 11.55
C ILE A 143 -4.81 0.60 10.57
N ILE A 144 -4.53 1.24 9.45
CA ILE A 144 -5.42 1.34 8.31
C ILE A 144 -5.10 0.14 7.42
N CYS A 145 -5.94 -0.88 7.52
CA CYS A 145 -5.90 -2.06 6.70
C CYS A 145 -6.59 -1.78 5.36
N GLN A 146 -5.82 -1.61 4.30
CA GLN A 146 -6.33 -1.38 2.96
C GLN A 146 -6.15 -2.65 2.13
N GLU A 147 -7.26 -3.25 1.68
CA GLU A 147 -7.24 -4.33 0.70
C GLU A 147 -7.49 -3.77 -0.69
N PHE A 148 -6.87 -4.38 -1.69
CA PHE A 148 -6.94 -3.96 -3.07
C PHE A 148 -6.84 -5.14 -4.02
N GLU A 149 -7.26 -4.91 -5.26
CA GLU A 149 -7.08 -5.84 -6.37
C GLU A 149 -6.21 -5.21 -7.46
N LYS A 150 -5.36 -6.02 -8.10
CA LYS A 150 -4.64 -5.58 -9.29
C LYS A 150 -5.59 -5.56 -10.48
N VAL A 151 -5.72 -4.40 -11.11
CA VAL A 151 -6.60 -4.18 -12.27
C VAL A 151 -5.85 -4.02 -13.58
N TYR A 152 -4.54 -3.73 -13.53
CA TYR A 152 -3.68 -3.60 -14.72
C TYR A 152 -2.24 -4.01 -14.42
#